data_AF-A0A7X8J8N2-F1
#
_entry.id   AF-A0A7X8J8N2-F1
#
_cell.length_a   1.000
_cell.length_b   1.000
_cell.length_c   1.000
_cell.angle_alpha   90.00
_cell.angle_beta   90.00
_cell.angle_gamma   90.00
#
_symmetry.space_group_name_H-M   'P 1'
#
loop_
_entity.id
_entity.type
_entity.pdbx_description
1 polymer ?
#
loop_
_entity_poly.entity_id
_entity_poly.type
_entity_poly.pdbx_seq_one_letter_code
_entity_poly.pdbx_strand_id
1 'polypeptide(L)'
;MSIRSAKFRRILIPAVILLPLLGILGIICLNAEREPLSPKEILAKKDWKPEELRDCLSRSMQLKTDRAQNREVMKHLRVEIARLPQDDQEKIRIEALKDAMAKSLEQLRILPEQERINVITKMKSQAIKNYERITRLSKAEKDKIKERHSSSEAKAVANEMNKIFTAQMSPEERNDFWPIVEVWLKTMREI
;
A
#
# COMPACT_ATOMS: atom_id res chain seq x y z
N MET A 1 -23.58 5.19 -63.16
CA MET A 1 -23.20 5.13 -61.71
C MET A 1 -22.57 6.45 -61.31
N SER A 2 -23.20 7.17 -60.38
CA SER A 2 -22.82 8.53 -59.96
C SER A 2 -21.47 8.54 -59.21
N ILE A 3 -20.49 9.26 -59.76
CA ILE A 3 -19.12 9.44 -59.24
C ILE A 3 -19.10 10.03 -57.80
N ARG A 4 -20.19 10.67 -57.36
CA ARG A 4 -20.34 11.22 -56.01
C ARG A 4 -20.43 10.14 -54.92
N SER A 5 -21.02 8.98 -55.20
CA SER A 5 -21.21 7.92 -54.19
C SER A 5 -19.90 7.20 -53.84
N ALA A 6 -18.98 7.10 -54.80
CA ALA A 6 -17.68 6.46 -54.61
C ALA A 6 -16.73 7.30 -53.75
N LYS A 7 -16.72 8.63 -53.94
CA LYS A 7 -15.94 9.57 -53.10
C LYS A 7 -16.50 9.63 -51.68
N PHE A 8 -17.83 9.62 -51.51
CA PHE A 8 -18.48 9.63 -50.20
C PHE A 8 -18.16 8.34 -49.41
N ARG A 9 -18.25 7.16 -50.03
CA ARG A 9 -17.86 5.87 -49.41
C ARG A 9 -16.38 5.81 -49.04
N ARG A 10 -15.49 6.37 -49.86
CA ARG A 10 -14.03 6.41 -49.59
C ARG A 10 -13.65 7.26 -48.36
N ILE A 11 -14.48 8.21 -47.95
CA ILE A 11 -14.24 9.07 -46.77
C ILE A 11 -15.03 8.57 -45.55
N LEU A 12 -16.28 8.14 -45.77
CA LEU A 12 -17.16 7.70 -44.69
C LEU A 12 -16.69 6.39 -44.05
N ILE A 13 -16.20 5.43 -44.85
CA ILE A 13 -15.77 4.12 -44.34
C ILE A 13 -14.54 4.27 -43.41
N PRO A 14 -13.46 5.00 -43.78
CA PRO A 14 -12.37 5.27 -42.84
C PRO A 14 -12.83 6.04 -41.61
N ALA A 15 -13.70 7.05 -41.75
CA ALA A 15 -14.17 7.86 -40.62
C ALA A 15 -15.01 7.05 -39.62
N VAL A 16 -15.87 6.15 -40.09
CA VAL A 16 -16.69 5.26 -39.26
C VAL A 16 -15.85 4.21 -38.53
N ILE A 17 -14.65 3.90 -39.01
CA ILE A 17 -13.69 3.02 -38.31
C ILE A 17 -12.80 3.84 -37.36
N LEU A 18 -12.40 5.05 -37.75
CA LEU A 18 -11.52 5.91 -36.94
C LEU A 18 -12.21 6.44 -35.69
N LEU A 19 -13.49 6.82 -35.77
CA LEU A 19 -14.26 7.34 -34.65
C LEU A 19 -14.41 6.37 -33.48
N PRO A 20 -14.80 5.09 -33.66
CA PRO A 20 -14.82 4.12 -32.57
C PRO A 20 -13.43 3.79 -32.05
N LEU A 21 -12.40 3.76 -32.91
CA LEU A 21 -11.01 3.62 -32.45
C LEU A 21 -10.56 4.77 -31.55
N LEU A 22 -10.90 6.02 -31.92
CA LEU A 22 -10.64 7.20 -31.10
C LEU A 22 -11.47 7.20 -29.82
N GLY A 23 -12.71 6.70 -29.87
CA GLY A 23 -13.55 6.51 -28.69
C GLY A 23 -12.94 5.49 -27.71
N ILE A 24 -12.47 4.35 -28.23
CA ILE A 24 -11.79 3.32 -27.44
C ILE A 24 -10.47 3.86 -26.88
N LEU A 25 -9.67 4.58 -27.68
CA LEU A 25 -8.43 5.23 -27.22
C LEU A 25 -8.72 6.29 -26.15
N GLY A 26 -9.79 7.06 -26.28
CA GLY A 26 -10.22 8.02 -25.27
C GLY A 26 -10.60 7.32 -23.96
N ILE A 27 -11.35 6.22 -24.04
CA ILE A 27 -11.71 5.39 -22.87
C ILE A 27 -10.47 4.76 -22.24
N ILE A 28 -9.52 4.26 -23.04
CA ILE A 28 -8.27 3.69 -22.55
C ILE A 28 -7.40 4.79 -21.90
N CYS A 29 -7.28 5.98 -22.49
CA CYS A 29 -6.51 7.07 -21.88
C CYS A 29 -7.16 7.61 -20.59
N LEU A 30 -8.49 7.57 -20.49
CA LEU A 30 -9.20 7.95 -19.27
C LEU A 30 -9.13 6.87 -18.18
N ASN A 31 -9.05 5.59 -18.57
CA ASN A 31 -9.00 4.45 -17.66
C ASN A 31 -7.59 3.85 -17.50
N ALA A 32 -6.59 4.37 -18.19
CA ALA A 32 -5.22 3.95 -18.03
C ALA A 32 -4.80 4.34 -16.62
N GLU A 33 -4.46 3.34 -15.81
CA GLU A 33 -3.86 3.53 -14.50
C GLU A 33 -2.67 4.47 -14.66
N ARG A 34 -2.82 5.71 -14.17
CA ARG A 34 -1.74 6.69 -14.22
C ARG A 34 -0.52 6.05 -13.58
N GLU A 35 0.62 6.16 -14.26
CA GLU A 35 1.86 5.63 -13.73
C GLU A 35 2.06 6.12 -12.29
N PRO A 36 2.49 5.22 -11.39
CA PRO A 36 2.55 5.57 -9.99
C PRO A 36 3.60 6.67 -9.78
N LEU A 37 3.25 7.77 -9.12
CA LEU A 37 4.17 8.89 -8.85
C LEU A 37 5.52 8.39 -8.31
N SER A 38 6.61 8.92 -8.87
CA SER A 38 7.98 8.71 -8.41
C SER A 38 8.23 9.45 -7.09
N PRO A 39 9.28 9.08 -6.32
CA PRO A 39 9.61 9.77 -5.08
C PRO A 39 9.80 11.28 -5.25
N LYS A 40 10.43 11.73 -6.35
CA LYS A 40 10.64 13.16 -6.63
C LYS A 40 9.32 13.88 -6.91
N GLU A 41 8.41 13.26 -7.65
CA GLU A 41 7.09 13.83 -7.94
C GLU A 41 6.23 13.90 -6.68
N ILE A 42 6.27 12.87 -5.82
CA ILE A 42 5.59 12.88 -4.51
C ILE A 42 6.10 14.07 -3.68
N LEU A 43 7.41 14.26 -3.59
CA LEU A 43 7.99 15.34 -2.78
C LEU A 43 7.73 16.74 -3.35
N ALA A 44 7.50 16.87 -4.66
CA ALA A 44 7.24 18.14 -5.33
C ALA A 44 5.74 18.51 -5.38
N LYS A 45 4.84 17.54 -5.18
CA LYS A 45 3.40 17.73 -5.27
C LYS A 45 2.88 18.59 -4.10
N LYS A 46 2.09 19.61 -4.45
CA LYS A 46 1.52 20.57 -3.49
C LYS A 46 0.06 20.28 -3.17
N ASP A 47 -0.70 19.85 -4.17
CA ASP A 47 -2.14 19.59 -4.03
C ASP A 47 -2.41 18.09 -4.03
N TRP A 48 -3.07 17.63 -2.98
CA TRP A 48 -3.29 16.22 -2.70
C TRP A 48 -4.77 15.91 -2.59
N LYS A 49 -5.22 14.89 -3.34
CA LYS A 49 -6.51 14.25 -3.06
C LYS A 49 -6.35 13.21 -1.95
N PRO A 50 -7.39 12.97 -1.12
CA PRO A 50 -7.36 11.93 -0.09
C PRO A 50 -6.97 10.54 -0.61
N GLU A 51 -7.49 10.16 -1.79
CA GLU A 51 -7.18 8.88 -2.44
C GLU A 51 -5.70 8.77 -2.84
N GLU A 52 -5.12 9.85 -3.36
CA GLU A 52 -3.71 9.89 -3.76
C GLU A 52 -2.79 9.76 -2.55
N LEU A 53 -3.14 10.39 -1.42
CA LEU A 53 -2.42 10.25 -0.16
C LEU A 53 -2.48 8.83 0.36
N ARG A 54 -3.67 8.20 0.35
CA ARG A 54 -3.84 6.79 0.71
C ARG A 54 -2.96 5.88 -0.15
N ASP A 55 -3.01 6.04 -1.48
CA ASP A 55 -2.30 5.16 -2.41
C ASP A 55 -0.78 5.32 -2.32
N CYS A 56 -0.30 6.56 -2.20
CA CYS A 56 1.12 6.84 -1.99
C CYS A 56 1.59 6.31 -0.62
N LEU A 57 0.77 6.47 0.42
CA LEU A 57 1.08 5.96 1.75
C LEU A 57 1.14 4.43 1.75
N SER A 58 0.15 3.75 1.17
CA SER A 58 0.16 2.29 1.01
C SER A 58 1.42 1.84 0.31
N ARG A 59 1.70 2.41 -0.87
CA ARG A 59 2.91 2.10 -1.63
C ARG A 59 4.15 2.27 -0.78
N SER A 60 4.29 3.36 -0.04
CA SER A 60 5.44 3.64 0.83
C SER A 60 5.59 2.70 2.05
N MET A 61 4.58 1.86 2.33
CA MET A 61 4.61 0.84 3.39
C MET A 61 4.82 -0.59 2.88
N GLN A 62 4.60 -0.86 1.58
CA GLN A 62 4.76 -2.20 1.00
C GLN A 62 6.20 -2.73 1.05
N LEU A 63 6.35 -4.06 0.93
CA LEU A 63 7.63 -4.77 0.78
C LEU A 63 8.30 -4.47 -0.58
N LYS A 64 9.01 -3.33 -0.71
CA LYS A 64 9.93 -3.11 -1.84
C LYS A 64 11.37 -2.96 -1.36
N THR A 65 12.29 -3.62 -2.06
CA THR A 65 13.72 -3.73 -1.72
C THR A 65 14.54 -2.50 -2.07
N ASP A 66 14.08 -1.69 -3.03
CA ASP A 66 14.71 -0.42 -3.40
C ASP A 66 13.74 0.74 -3.20
N ARG A 67 14.05 1.62 -2.25
CA ARG A 67 13.42 2.92 -2.09
C ARG A 67 14.41 3.95 -1.62
N ALA A 68 15.18 4.47 -2.56
CA ALA A 68 15.75 5.80 -2.40
C ALA A 68 14.65 6.77 -1.93
N GLN A 69 14.96 7.54 -0.89
CA GLN A 69 14.10 8.60 -0.35
C GLN A 69 12.80 8.17 0.35
N ASN A 70 12.62 6.88 0.72
CA ASN A 70 11.39 6.43 1.39
C ASN A 70 11.10 7.20 2.69
N ARG A 71 12.16 7.55 3.43
CA ARG A 71 12.04 8.26 4.70
C ARG A 71 11.48 9.66 4.48
N GLU A 72 11.97 10.36 3.47
CA GLU A 72 11.55 11.69 3.05
C GLU A 72 10.10 11.65 2.55
N VAL A 73 9.76 10.66 1.72
CA VAL A 73 8.39 10.44 1.22
C VAL A 73 7.43 10.19 2.38
N MET A 74 7.75 9.27 3.29
CA MET A 74 6.92 8.98 4.47
C MET A 74 6.73 10.22 5.36
N LYS A 75 7.80 11.02 5.54
CA LYS A 75 7.73 12.27 6.30
C LYS A 75 6.81 13.29 5.60
N HIS A 76 6.95 13.45 4.29
CA HIS A 76 6.12 14.35 3.50
C HIS A 76 4.64 13.94 3.57
N LEU A 77 4.33 12.67 3.28
CA LEU A 77 2.95 12.16 3.34
C LEU A 77 2.33 12.33 4.73
N ARG A 78 3.09 12.13 5.81
CA ARG A 78 2.60 12.37 7.17
C ARG A 78 2.22 13.83 7.41
N VAL A 79 3.02 14.78 6.89
CA VAL A 79 2.72 16.22 7.00
C VAL A 79 1.46 16.58 6.22
N GLU A 80 1.33 16.06 4.99
CA GLU A 80 0.15 16.33 4.15
C GLU A 80 -1.13 15.73 4.73
N ILE A 81 -1.07 14.49 5.23
CA ILE A 81 -2.21 13.86 5.92
C ILE A 81 -2.60 14.63 7.18
N ALA A 82 -1.63 15.16 7.94
CA ALA A 82 -1.93 15.92 9.15
C ALA A 82 -2.71 17.23 8.90
N ARG A 83 -2.80 17.70 7.65
CA ARG A 83 -3.61 18.87 7.26
C ARG A 83 -5.10 18.56 7.09
N LEU A 84 -5.48 17.28 7.03
CA LEU A 84 -6.86 16.83 6.84
C LEU A 84 -7.62 16.76 8.18
N PRO A 85 -8.97 16.75 8.17
CA PRO A 85 -9.77 16.45 9.37
C PRO A 85 -9.39 15.10 9.99
N GLN A 86 -9.45 14.98 11.31
CA GLN A 86 -8.96 13.81 12.05
C GLN A 86 -9.54 12.47 11.55
N ASP A 87 -10.84 12.44 11.25
CA ASP A 87 -11.53 11.26 10.74
C ASP A 87 -10.98 10.81 9.38
N ASP A 88 -10.68 11.77 8.49
CA ASP A 88 -10.07 11.49 7.19
C ASP A 88 -8.63 10.98 7.35
N GLN A 89 -7.88 11.53 8.30
CA GLN A 89 -6.52 11.05 8.58
C GLN A 89 -6.52 9.59 9.00
N GLU A 90 -7.42 9.24 9.93
CA GLU A 90 -7.56 7.89 10.45
C GLU A 90 -7.99 6.94 9.32
N LYS A 91 -9.00 7.31 8.54
CA LYS A 91 -9.46 6.52 7.40
C LYS A 91 -8.34 6.26 6.40
N ILE A 92 -7.58 7.29 6.00
CA ILE A 92 -6.45 7.17 5.08
C ILE A 92 -5.40 6.21 5.64
N ARG A 93 -5.00 6.36 6.91
CA ARG A 93 -3.97 5.50 7.52
C ARG A 93 -4.42 4.04 7.59
N ILE A 94 -5.66 3.80 8.01
CA ILE A 94 -6.22 2.44 8.09
C ILE A 94 -6.26 1.82 6.69
N GLU A 95 -6.89 2.48 5.72
CA GLU A 95 -7.04 1.92 4.37
C GLU A 95 -5.69 1.71 3.68
N ALA A 96 -4.76 2.65 3.81
CA ALA A 96 -3.41 2.53 3.26
C ALA A 96 -2.65 1.35 3.86
N LEU A 97 -2.75 1.14 5.17
CA LEU A 97 -2.06 0.00 5.81
C LEU A 97 -2.69 -1.33 5.40
N LYS A 98 -4.02 -1.42 5.31
CA LYS A 98 -4.72 -2.62 4.85
C LYS A 98 -4.28 -3.01 3.43
N ASP A 99 -4.28 -2.04 2.52
CA ASP A 99 -3.82 -2.24 1.14
C ASP A 99 -2.34 -2.63 1.09
N ALA A 100 -1.50 -1.98 1.90
CA ALA A 100 -0.08 -2.31 1.97
C ALA A 100 0.17 -3.74 2.47
N MET A 101 -0.58 -4.21 3.47
CA MET A 101 -0.47 -5.58 3.99
C MET A 101 -0.89 -6.61 2.95
N ALA A 102 -2.03 -6.39 2.28
CA ALA A 102 -2.51 -7.30 1.23
C ALA A 102 -1.52 -7.41 0.06
N LYS A 103 -1.07 -6.26 -0.47
CA LYS A 103 -0.09 -6.22 -1.57
C LYS A 103 1.28 -6.76 -1.16
N SER A 104 1.67 -6.59 0.10
CA SER A 104 2.92 -7.17 0.61
C SER A 104 2.85 -8.70 0.65
N LEU A 105 1.71 -9.28 1.01
CA LEU A 105 1.51 -10.73 0.96
C LEU A 105 1.59 -11.25 -0.49
N GLU A 106 0.94 -10.57 -1.43
CA GLU A 106 1.03 -10.90 -2.86
C GLU A 106 2.47 -10.80 -3.38
N GLN A 107 3.19 -9.75 -2.98
CA GLN A 107 4.61 -9.58 -3.33
C GLN A 107 5.46 -10.74 -2.82
N LEU A 108 5.25 -11.20 -1.58
CA LEU A 108 5.99 -12.35 -1.04
C LEU A 108 5.75 -13.64 -1.81
N ARG A 109 4.53 -13.86 -2.30
CA ARG A 109 4.14 -15.08 -3.03
C ARG A 109 4.85 -15.21 -4.37
N ILE A 110 5.13 -14.09 -5.02
CA ILE A 110 5.80 -14.07 -6.34
C ILE A 110 7.32 -14.04 -6.24
N LEU A 111 7.89 -13.85 -5.04
CA LEU A 111 9.34 -13.89 -4.86
C LEU A 111 9.89 -15.31 -5.02
N PRO A 112 11.11 -15.44 -5.57
CA PRO A 112 11.89 -16.67 -5.46
C PRO A 112 12.00 -17.11 -4.00
N GLU A 113 11.97 -18.42 -3.75
CA GLU A 113 11.95 -18.99 -2.39
C GLU A 113 13.05 -18.43 -1.49
N GLN A 114 14.29 -18.39 -1.98
CA GLN A 114 15.42 -17.88 -1.20
C GLN A 114 15.27 -16.39 -0.85
N GLU A 115 14.71 -15.58 -1.76
CA GLU A 115 14.43 -14.16 -1.50
C GLU A 115 13.32 -14.00 -0.48
N ARG A 116 12.24 -14.79 -0.60
CA ARG A 116 11.15 -14.83 0.39
C ARG A 116 11.67 -15.18 1.78
N ILE A 117 12.48 -16.23 1.91
CA ILE A 117 13.12 -16.63 3.18
C ILE A 117 13.97 -15.49 3.75
N ASN A 118 14.76 -14.81 2.91
CA ASN A 118 15.59 -13.69 3.33
C ASN A 118 14.75 -12.52 3.85
N VAL A 119 13.63 -12.19 3.19
CA VAL A 119 12.71 -11.13 3.63
C VAL A 119 12.07 -11.50 4.97
N ILE A 120 11.52 -12.71 5.10
CA ILE A 120 10.89 -13.18 6.34
C ILE A 120 11.91 -13.19 7.50
N THR A 121 13.14 -13.63 7.24
CA THR A 121 14.22 -13.60 8.24
C THR A 121 14.56 -12.18 8.69
N LYS A 122 14.63 -11.22 7.75
CA LYS A 122 14.83 -9.79 8.09
C LYS A 122 13.66 -9.25 8.91
N MET A 123 12.42 -9.59 8.56
CA MET A 123 11.22 -9.19 9.33
C MET A 123 11.28 -9.74 10.76
N LYS A 124 11.66 -11.01 10.94
CA LYS A 124 11.86 -11.63 12.25
C LYS A 124 12.95 -10.90 13.06
N SER A 125 14.10 -10.61 12.45
CA SER A 125 15.18 -9.87 13.12
C SER A 125 14.71 -8.49 13.57
N GLN A 126 13.94 -7.79 12.73
CA GLN A 126 13.38 -6.48 13.08
C GLN A 126 12.35 -6.56 14.21
N ALA A 127 11.50 -7.60 14.23
CA ALA A 127 10.57 -7.85 15.33
C ALA A 127 11.32 -8.09 16.66
N ILE A 128 12.40 -8.88 16.66
CA ILE A 128 13.22 -9.15 17.85
C ILE A 128 13.86 -7.85 18.37
N LYS A 129 14.47 -7.05 17.47
CA LYS A 129 15.04 -5.74 17.86
C LYS A 129 13.98 -4.81 18.46
N ASN A 130 12.76 -4.84 17.93
CA ASN A 130 11.67 -4.04 18.48
C ASN A 130 11.23 -4.52 19.87
N TYR A 131 11.13 -5.84 20.07
CA TYR A 131 10.86 -6.44 21.37
C TYR A 131 11.92 -6.03 22.41
N GLU A 132 13.21 -6.20 22.10
CA GLU A 132 14.33 -5.81 22.97
C GLU A 132 14.34 -4.32 23.31
N ARG A 133 13.89 -3.48 22.38
CA ARG A 133 13.74 -2.05 22.65
C ARG A 133 12.60 -1.80 23.63
N ILE A 134 11.46 -2.46 23.45
CA ILE A 134 10.27 -2.28 24.29
C ILE A 134 10.50 -2.77 25.72
N THR A 135 11.21 -3.89 25.91
CA THR A 135 11.54 -4.40 27.25
C THR A 135 12.39 -3.43 28.06
N ARG A 136 13.19 -2.59 27.38
CA ARG A 136 14.06 -1.58 28.01
C ARG A 136 13.37 -0.24 28.26
N LEU A 137 12.11 -0.06 27.81
CA LEU A 137 11.36 1.17 28.06
C LEU A 137 10.90 1.26 29.52
N SER A 138 10.79 2.49 30.01
CA SER A 138 10.17 2.76 31.30
C SER A 138 8.68 2.41 31.29
N LYS A 139 8.10 2.21 32.47
CA LYS A 139 6.66 1.92 32.61
C LYS A 139 5.79 3.01 31.98
N ALA A 140 6.13 4.29 32.19
CA ALA A 140 5.40 5.41 31.62
C ALA A 140 5.44 5.44 30.07
N GLU A 141 6.53 4.98 29.46
CA GLU A 141 6.63 4.85 28.01
C GLU A 141 5.82 3.65 27.49
N LYS A 142 5.85 2.53 28.21
CA LYS A 142 5.03 1.35 27.92
C LYS A 142 3.53 1.68 27.98
N ASP A 143 3.10 2.41 29.00
CA ASP A 143 1.70 2.85 29.17
C ASP A 143 1.23 3.74 28.00
N LYS A 144 2.08 4.67 27.52
CA LYS A 144 1.80 5.48 26.32
C LYS A 144 1.64 4.63 25.06
N ILE A 145 2.41 3.56 24.93
CA ILE A 145 2.30 2.63 23.80
C ILE A 145 0.98 1.85 23.92
N LYS A 146 0.65 1.35 25.11
CA LYS A 146 -0.61 0.65 25.40
C LYS A 146 -1.85 1.49 25.08
N GLU A 147 -1.82 2.77 25.44
CA GLU A 147 -2.89 3.71 25.11
C GLU A 147 -3.08 3.84 23.60
N ARG A 148 -1.99 4.00 22.84
CA ARG A 148 -2.05 4.04 21.36
C ARG A 148 -2.58 2.74 20.77
N HIS A 149 -2.23 1.59 21.33
CA HIS A 149 -2.76 0.29 20.92
C HIS A 149 -4.26 0.12 21.20
N SER A 150 -4.83 0.96 22.08
CA SER A 150 -6.27 0.96 22.38
C SER A 150 -7.10 1.79 21.40
N SER A 151 -6.43 2.53 20.49
CA SER A 151 -7.07 3.34 19.44
C SER A 151 -7.87 2.50 18.44
N SER A 152 -8.85 3.12 17.81
CA SER A 152 -9.63 2.56 16.69
C SER A 152 -8.74 2.18 15.50
N GLU A 153 -7.73 3.01 15.20
CA GLU A 153 -6.72 2.71 14.19
C GLU A 153 -5.99 1.38 14.51
N ALA A 154 -5.44 1.24 15.72
CA ALA A 154 -4.73 0.01 16.11
C ALA A 154 -5.64 -1.24 16.05
N LYS A 155 -6.91 -1.11 16.47
CA LYS A 155 -7.91 -2.19 16.37
C LYS A 155 -8.21 -2.56 14.93
N ALA A 156 -8.37 -1.58 14.04
CA ALA A 156 -8.63 -1.83 12.62
C ALA A 156 -7.47 -2.56 11.94
N VAL A 157 -6.23 -2.20 12.30
CA VAL A 157 -5.02 -2.89 11.84
C VAL A 157 -4.94 -4.33 12.34
N ALA A 158 -5.18 -4.55 13.64
CA ALA A 158 -5.20 -5.89 14.23
C ALA A 158 -6.25 -6.79 13.56
N ASN A 159 -7.44 -6.25 13.28
CA ASN A 159 -8.50 -6.98 12.60
C ASN A 159 -8.12 -7.38 11.17
N GLU A 160 -7.48 -6.49 10.40
CA GLU A 160 -7.03 -6.86 9.05
C GLU A 160 -5.90 -7.89 9.10
N MET A 161 -4.95 -7.77 10.03
CA MET A 161 -3.89 -8.75 10.22
C MET A 161 -4.48 -10.13 10.52
N ASN A 162 -5.45 -10.20 11.44
CA ASN A 162 -6.16 -11.43 11.76
C ASN A 162 -6.88 -12.00 10.53
N LYS A 163 -7.57 -11.18 9.75
CA LYS A 163 -8.23 -11.59 8.51
C LYS A 163 -7.24 -12.14 7.49
N ILE A 164 -6.09 -11.50 7.30
CA ILE A 164 -5.04 -11.98 6.40
C ILE A 164 -4.53 -13.35 6.86
N PHE A 165 -4.19 -13.48 8.15
CA PHE A 165 -3.63 -14.71 8.71
C PHE A 165 -4.62 -15.87 8.67
N THR A 166 -5.89 -15.62 8.98
CA THR A 166 -6.92 -16.67 9.08
C THR A 166 -7.52 -17.06 7.73
N ALA A 167 -7.79 -16.09 6.86
CA ALA A 167 -8.57 -16.31 5.64
C ALA A 167 -7.76 -16.23 4.34
N GLN A 168 -6.60 -15.57 4.32
CA GLN A 168 -5.85 -15.36 3.08
C GLN A 168 -4.56 -16.18 3.00
N MET A 169 -3.86 -16.39 4.12
CA MET A 169 -2.62 -17.15 4.16
C MET A 169 -2.86 -18.67 4.12
N SER A 170 -2.01 -19.39 3.39
CA SER A 170 -1.95 -20.86 3.45
C SER A 170 -1.42 -21.34 4.81
N PRO A 171 -1.61 -22.62 5.17
CA PRO A 171 -0.98 -23.21 6.36
C PRO A 171 0.55 -23.05 6.38
N GLU A 172 1.21 -23.21 5.24
CA GLU A 172 2.66 -23.07 5.09
C GLU A 172 3.10 -21.62 5.31
N GLU A 173 2.40 -20.66 4.68
CA GLU A 173 2.67 -19.23 4.89
C GLU A 173 2.48 -18.83 6.36
N ARG A 174 1.44 -19.36 7.02
CA ARG A 174 1.25 -19.15 8.46
C ARG A 174 2.41 -19.69 9.28
N ASN A 175 2.93 -20.87 8.95
CA ASN A 175 4.06 -21.47 9.64
C ASN A 175 5.34 -20.63 9.47
N ASP A 176 5.58 -20.11 8.26
CA ASP A 176 6.72 -19.24 7.97
C ASP A 176 6.66 -17.92 8.77
N PHE A 177 5.45 -17.35 8.91
CA PHE A 177 5.21 -16.12 9.64
C PHE A 177 5.11 -16.30 11.16
N TRP A 178 4.81 -17.51 11.64
CA TRP A 178 4.56 -17.77 13.06
C TRP A 178 5.68 -17.28 13.99
N PRO A 179 6.98 -17.46 13.69
CA PRO A 179 8.04 -16.93 14.55
C PRO A 179 8.04 -15.40 14.69
N ILE A 180 7.52 -14.67 13.69
CA ILE A 180 7.36 -13.20 13.77
C ILE A 180 6.18 -12.86 14.67
N VAL A 181 5.05 -13.56 14.49
CA VAL A 181 3.84 -13.40 15.29
C VAL A 181 4.12 -13.69 16.76
N GLU A 182 4.91 -14.72 17.07
CA GLU A 182 5.28 -15.07 18.43
C GLU A 182 6.06 -13.95 19.13
N VAL A 183 7.00 -13.31 18.43
CA VAL A 183 7.74 -12.16 18.95
C VAL A 183 6.82 -10.94 19.14
N TRP A 184 5.87 -10.73 18.23
CA TRP A 184 4.86 -9.68 18.39
C TRP A 184 3.99 -9.93 19.63
N LEU A 185 3.49 -11.16 19.83
CA LEU A 185 2.71 -11.52 21.02
C LEU A 185 3.52 -11.34 22.31
N LYS A 186 4.81 -11.70 22.32
CA LYS A 186 5.72 -11.41 23.45
C LYS A 186 5.84 -9.90 23.69
N THR A 187 5.99 -9.13 22.62
CA THR A 187 6.04 -7.65 22.70
C THR A 187 4.77 -7.07 23.28
N MET A 188 3.60 -7.58 22.90
CA MET A 188 2.31 -7.11 23.42
C MET A 188 2.12 -7.42 24.90
N ARG A 189 2.79 -8.44 25.46
CA ARG A 189 2.75 -8.74 26.90
C ARG A 189 3.63 -7.82 27.74
N GLU A 190 4.61 -7.17 27.11
CA GLU A 190 5.51 -6.22 27.76
C GLU A 190 4.90 -4.83 27.97
N ILE A 191 3.76 -4.54 27.34
CA ILE A 191 3.03 -3.26 27.36
C ILE A 191 1.62 -3.42 27.94
#